data_AF-A0A2V5QNB6-F1
#
_entry.id   AF-A0A2V5QNB6-F1
#
_cell.length_a   1.000
_cell.length_b   1.000
_cell.length_c   1.000
_cell.angle_alpha   90.00
_cell.angle_beta   90.00
_cell.angle_gamma   90.00
#
_symmetry.space_group_name_H-M   'P 1'
#
loop_
_entity.id
_entity.type
_entity.pdbx_description
1 polymer ?
#
loop_
_entity_poly.entity_id
_entity_poly.type
_entity_poly.pdbx_seq_one_letter_code
_entity_poly.pdbx_strand_id
1 'polypeptide(L)'
;MARTPSPAERDCVFITPGKPGKAISYVTRHEPARWFVEMLKILPGVTACRLEIQLSEDGAGCFADVTYSHTSMGSASDEFVATFTPDYYQRSMQTWEKALNDYLTTSELLPDDHAA
;
A
#
# COMPACT_ATOMS: atom_id res chain seq x y z
N MET A 1 25.72 -15.84 4.85
CA MET A 1 24.70 -15.21 5.71
C MET A 1 23.56 -14.77 4.82
N ALA A 2 22.37 -15.34 4.97
CA ALA A 2 21.19 -14.84 4.28
C ALA A 2 20.69 -13.62 5.06
N ARG A 3 20.74 -12.42 4.46
CA ARG A 3 19.94 -11.30 4.94
C ARG A 3 18.49 -11.67 4.71
N THR A 4 17.64 -11.50 5.71
CA THR A 4 16.20 -11.37 5.47
C THR A 4 16.03 -10.11 4.63
N PRO A 5 15.63 -10.20 3.34
CA PRO A 5 15.46 -9.02 2.51
C PRO A 5 14.38 -8.13 3.14
N SER A 6 14.60 -6.82 3.12
CA SER A 6 13.53 -5.90 3.48
C SER A 6 12.38 -6.07 2.48
N PRO A 7 11.11 -6.12 2.92
CA PRO A 7 9.96 -6.30 2.01
C PRO A 7 9.84 -5.18 0.96
N ALA A 8 10.57 -4.07 1.10
CA ALA A 8 10.59 -2.97 0.14
C ALA A 8 11.72 -3.06 -0.91
N GLU A 9 12.52 -4.12 -0.95
CA GLU A 9 13.55 -4.28 -1.98
C GLU A 9 12.94 -4.58 -3.36
N ARG A 10 13.58 -4.09 -4.43
CA ARG A 10 13.17 -4.42 -5.80
C ARG A 10 13.15 -5.94 -5.99
N ASP A 11 12.13 -6.42 -6.68
CA ASP A 11 11.84 -7.83 -6.93
C ASP A 11 11.42 -8.64 -5.68
N CYS A 12 11.23 -7.98 -4.53
CA CYS A 12 10.66 -8.64 -3.37
C CYS A 12 9.19 -9.02 -3.61
N VAL A 13 8.84 -10.24 -3.21
CA VAL A 13 7.47 -10.76 -3.22
C VAL A 13 7.08 -11.10 -1.78
N PHE A 14 5.96 -10.58 -1.32
CA PHE A 14 5.44 -10.90 0.01
C PHE A 14 3.91 -10.97 -0.01
N ILE A 15 3.37 -11.60 1.02
CA ILE A 15 1.93 -11.79 1.17
C ILE A 15 1.47 -11.03 2.41
N THR A 16 0.48 -10.15 2.23
CA THR A 16 -0.16 -9.45 3.35
C THR A 16 -1.55 -10.04 3.60
N PRO A 17 -1.94 -10.30 4.87
CA PRO A 17 -3.33 -10.62 5.19
C PRO A 17 -4.24 -9.43 4.84
N GLY A 18 -5.52 -9.71 4.57
CA GLY A 18 -6.52 -8.71 4.25
C GLY A 18 -7.90 -9.33 4.04
N LYS A 19 -8.93 -8.49 3.98
CA LYS A 19 -10.28 -8.85 3.51
C LYS A 19 -10.40 -8.44 2.03
N PRO A 20 -10.98 -9.27 1.14
CA PRO A 20 -11.55 -10.61 1.36
C PRO A 20 -10.52 -11.76 1.39
N GLY A 21 -9.22 -11.49 1.19
CA GLY A 21 -8.21 -12.54 1.19
C GLY A 21 -6.77 -12.02 1.23
N LYS A 22 -5.82 -12.92 1.01
CA LYS A 22 -4.39 -12.60 1.01
C LYS A 22 -4.01 -11.85 -0.27
N ALA A 23 -3.39 -10.69 -0.13
CA ALA A 23 -2.84 -9.95 -1.26
C ALA A 23 -1.37 -10.34 -1.47
N ILE A 24 -1.00 -10.55 -2.72
CA ILE A 24 0.39 -10.74 -3.16
C ILE A 24 0.92 -9.37 -3.57
N SER A 25 2.00 -8.94 -2.96
CA SER A 25 2.71 -7.71 -3.32
C SER A 25 4.01 -8.06 -4.01
N TYR A 26 4.30 -7.38 -5.12
CA TYR A 26 5.56 -7.48 -5.85
C TYR A 26 6.14 -6.08 -6.06
N VAL A 27 7.32 -5.82 -5.50
CA VAL A 27 7.98 -4.52 -5.60
C VAL A 27 8.66 -4.38 -6.96
N THR A 28 8.09 -3.55 -7.83
CA THR A 28 8.60 -3.33 -9.19
C THR A 28 9.73 -2.30 -9.22
N ARG A 29 9.66 -1.28 -8.36
CA ARG A 29 10.69 -0.23 -8.25
C ARG A 29 10.95 0.11 -6.79
N HIS A 30 12.22 0.24 -6.45
CA HIS A 30 12.68 0.77 -5.17
C HIS A 30 13.85 1.71 -5.44
N GLU A 31 13.59 3.00 -5.31
CA GLU A 31 14.52 4.09 -5.68
C GLU A 31 14.76 4.99 -4.47
N PRO A 32 15.57 4.55 -3.49
CA PRO A 32 15.79 5.30 -2.25
C PRO A 32 16.47 6.65 -2.48
N ALA A 33 17.24 6.83 -3.55
CA ALA A 33 17.81 8.14 -3.89
C ALA A 33 16.74 9.16 -4.38
N ARG A 34 15.55 8.69 -4.76
CA ARG A 34 14.43 9.50 -5.25
C ARG A 34 13.20 9.43 -4.33
N TRP A 35 13.35 8.78 -3.17
CA TRP A 35 12.27 8.47 -2.22
C TRP A 35 11.00 7.93 -2.87
N PHE A 36 11.19 6.99 -3.78
CA PHE A 36 10.12 6.40 -4.57
C PHE A 36 10.09 4.89 -4.43
N VAL A 37 8.90 4.33 -4.25
CA VAL A 37 8.63 2.90 -4.34
C VAL A 37 7.38 2.66 -5.18
N GLU A 38 7.43 1.61 -6.00
CA GLU A 38 6.29 1.12 -6.76
C GLU A 38 6.14 -0.38 -6.50
N MET A 39 4.91 -0.82 -6.33
CA MET A 39 4.58 -2.23 -6.25
C MET A 39 3.27 -2.56 -6.94
N LEU A 40 3.15 -3.80 -7.40
CA LEU A 40 1.89 -4.39 -7.80
C LEU A 40 1.30 -5.13 -6.60
N LYS A 41 0.08 -4.75 -6.21
CA LYS A 41 -0.73 -5.46 -5.23
C LYS A 41 -1.82 -6.23 -5.96
N ILE A 42 -1.74 -7.56 -5.90
CA ILE A 42 -2.65 -8.47 -6.58
C ILE A 42 -3.47 -9.18 -5.51
N LEU A 43 -4.78 -9.03 -5.59
CA LEU A 43 -5.74 -9.87 -4.89
C LEU A 43 -6.31 -10.86 -5.91
N PRO A 44 -5.88 -12.14 -5.89
CA PRO A 44 -6.24 -13.10 -6.93
C PRO A 44 -7.75 -13.20 -7.14
N GLY A 45 -8.19 -13.09 -8.40
CA GLY A 45 -9.60 -13.14 -8.78
C GLY A 45 -10.41 -11.88 -8.44
N VAL A 46 -9.80 -10.85 -7.83
CA VAL A 46 -10.49 -9.62 -7.41
C VAL A 46 -9.91 -8.38 -8.08
N THR A 47 -8.62 -8.08 -7.90
CA THR A 47 -8.01 -6.87 -8.48
C THR A 47 -6.50 -6.99 -8.66
N ALA A 48 -5.97 -6.29 -9.66
CA ALA A 48 -4.57 -5.91 -9.73
C ALA A 48 -4.48 -4.39 -9.58
N CYS A 49 -3.66 -3.93 -8.64
CA CYS A 49 -3.47 -2.51 -8.34
C CYS A 49 -2.00 -2.16 -8.40
N ARG A 50 -1.67 -1.07 -9.11
CA ARG A 50 -0.35 -0.45 -9.02
C ARG A 50 -0.38 0.59 -7.91
N LEU A 51 0.46 0.39 -6.90
CA LEU A 51 0.66 1.31 -5.78
C LEU A 51 1.98 2.04 -5.99
N GLU A 52 1.91 3.36 -6.04
CA GLU A 52 3.04 4.27 -6.09
C GLU A 52 3.07 5.08 -4.79
N ILE A 53 4.25 5.18 -4.18
CA ILE A 53 4.48 6.05 -3.02
C ILE A 53 5.71 6.89 -3.35
N GLN A 54 5.50 8.20 -3.45
CA GLN A 54 6.54 9.21 -3.63
C GLN A 54 6.60 10.05 -2.37
N LEU A 55 7.79 10.18 -1.77
CA LEU A 55 7.98 11.12 -0.68
C LEU A 55 8.59 12.42 -1.20
N SER A 56 8.24 13.52 -0.55
CA SER A 56 8.89 14.82 -0.70
C SER A 56 9.21 15.41 0.67
N GLU A 57 10.19 16.32 0.71
CA GLU A 57 10.52 17.06 1.93
C GLU A 57 9.31 17.88 2.40
N ASP A 58 9.03 17.87 3.72
CA ASP A 58 8.05 18.74 4.35
C ASP A 58 8.53 19.16 5.74
N GLY A 59 9.29 20.26 5.80
CA GLY A 59 9.88 20.77 7.03
C GLY A 59 10.79 19.74 7.70
N ALA A 60 10.45 19.34 8.92
CA ALA A 60 11.19 18.32 9.68
C ALA A 60 10.77 16.88 9.36
N GLY A 61 9.73 16.70 8.54
CA GLY A 61 9.21 15.39 8.12
C GLY A 61 9.19 15.25 6.61
N CYS A 62 8.27 14.43 6.12
CA CYS A 62 8.03 14.25 4.70
C CYS A 62 6.53 14.20 4.42
N PHE A 63 6.16 14.65 3.22
CA PHE A 63 4.85 14.37 2.66
C PHE A 63 4.92 13.09 1.82
N ALA A 64 3.87 12.28 1.86
CA ALA A 64 3.77 11.04 1.09
C ALA A 64 2.62 11.13 0.09
N ASP A 65 2.96 11.31 -1.19
CA ASP A 65 2.03 11.15 -2.30
C ASP A 65 1.83 9.67 -2.57
N VAL A 66 0.66 9.16 -2.20
CA VAL A 66 0.25 7.78 -2.44
C VAL A 66 -0.70 7.75 -3.63
N THR A 67 -0.54 6.80 -4.54
CA THR A 67 -1.43 6.64 -5.70
C THR A 67 -1.76 5.18 -5.90
N TYR A 68 -3.06 4.87 -5.98
CA TYR A 68 -3.57 3.53 -6.29
C TYR A 68 -4.22 3.55 -7.68
N SER A 69 -3.61 2.86 -8.64
CA SER A 69 -4.17 2.65 -9.98
C SER A 69 -4.73 1.24 -10.09
N HIS A 70 -6.04 1.10 -9.88
CA HIS A 70 -6.74 -0.18 -9.98
C HIS A 70 -7.04 -0.53 -11.44
N THR A 71 -6.69 -1.74 -11.83
CA THR A 71 -7.05 -2.30 -13.15
C THR A 71 -8.04 -3.43 -12.94
N SER A 72 -9.18 -3.34 -13.61
CA SER A 72 -10.14 -4.43 -13.64
C SER A 72 -9.63 -5.59 -14.49
N MET A 73 -9.88 -6.82 -14.06
CA MET A 73 -9.49 -8.05 -14.75
C MET A 73 -10.70 -8.82 -15.31
N GLY A 74 -11.89 -8.22 -15.28
CA GLY A 74 -13.14 -8.81 -15.76
C GLY A 74 -14.37 -8.23 -15.06
N SER A 75 -15.56 -8.68 -15.44
CA SER A 75 -16.82 -8.11 -14.94
C SER A 75 -16.97 -8.12 -13.42
N ALA A 76 -16.55 -9.20 -12.75
CA ALA A 76 -16.56 -9.27 -11.29
C ALA A 76 -15.57 -8.28 -10.63
N SER A 77 -14.46 -7.97 -11.32
CA SER A 77 -13.50 -6.96 -10.89
C SER A 77 -14.02 -5.53 -11.15
N ASP A 78 -14.84 -5.31 -12.17
CA ASP A 78 -15.40 -3.97 -12.48
C ASP A 78 -16.25 -3.45 -11.32
N GLU A 79 -17.15 -4.29 -10.80
CA GLU A 79 -18.00 -3.95 -9.66
C GLU A 79 -17.16 -3.65 -8.41
N PHE A 80 -16.11 -4.44 -8.17
CA PHE A 80 -15.20 -4.22 -7.05
C PHE A 80 -14.41 -2.91 -7.22
N VAL A 81 -13.85 -2.66 -8.40
CA VAL A 81 -13.08 -1.45 -8.68
C VAL A 81 -13.95 -0.20 -8.56
N ALA A 82 -15.22 -0.28 -8.95
CA ALA A 82 -16.18 0.82 -8.82
C ALA A 82 -16.43 1.23 -7.35
N THR A 83 -16.10 0.39 -6.36
CA THR A 83 -16.20 0.74 -4.94
C THR A 83 -15.08 1.68 -4.46
N PHE A 84 -13.97 1.80 -5.21
CA PHE A 84 -12.89 2.74 -4.90
C PHE A 84 -13.25 4.16 -5.33
N THR A 85 -14.10 4.80 -4.53
CA THR A 85 -14.51 6.19 -4.72
C THR A 85 -13.49 7.18 -4.14
N PRO A 86 -13.53 8.47 -4.52
CA PRO A 86 -12.73 9.51 -3.88
C PRO A 86 -12.91 9.56 -2.35
N ASP A 87 -14.14 9.42 -1.85
CA ASP A 87 -14.44 9.42 -0.41
C ASP A 87 -13.89 8.18 0.30
N TYR A 88 -13.91 7.02 -0.36
CA TYR A 88 -13.25 5.81 0.15
C TYR A 88 -11.75 6.04 0.25
N TYR A 89 -11.15 6.59 -0.81
CA TYR A 89 -9.72 6.88 -0.87
C TYR A 89 -9.30 7.87 0.22
N GLN A 90 -10.02 8.98 0.38
CA GLN A 90 -9.71 9.99 1.40
C GLN A 90 -9.74 9.40 2.82
N ARG A 91 -10.78 8.62 3.16
CA ARG A 91 -10.88 7.94 4.47
C ARG A 91 -9.74 6.93 4.67
N SER A 92 -9.37 6.21 3.62
CA SER A 92 -8.24 5.28 3.65
C SER A 92 -6.93 6.01 3.91
N MET A 93 -6.68 7.15 3.25
CA MET A 93 -5.47 7.96 3.45
C MET A 93 -5.40 8.56 4.85
N GLN A 94 -6.50 9.04 5.40
CA GLN A 94 -6.55 9.50 6.80
C GLN A 94 -6.21 8.40 7.81
N THR A 95 -6.67 7.17 7.54
CA THR A 95 -6.35 6.00 8.37
C THR A 95 -4.87 5.63 8.24
N TRP A 96 -4.34 5.62 7.02
CA TRP A 96 -2.92 5.39 6.73
C TRP A 96 -2.02 6.40 7.45
N GLU A 97 -2.33 7.69 7.31
CA GLU A 97 -1.56 8.78 7.88
C GLU A 97 -1.49 8.65 9.41
N LYS A 98 -2.63 8.44 10.07
CA LYS A 98 -2.69 8.25 11.52
C LYS A 98 -1.85 7.05 11.95
N ALA A 99 -2.06 5.88 11.34
CA ALA A 99 -1.37 4.66 11.74
C ALA A 99 0.14 4.74 11.52
N LEU A 100 0.59 5.31 10.39
CA LEU A 100 2.01 5.46 10.09
C LEU A 100 2.68 6.48 11.02
N ASN A 101 2.07 7.65 11.22
CA ASN A 101 2.64 8.68 12.08
C ASN A 101 2.70 8.24 13.55
N ASP A 102 1.66 7.55 14.03
CA ASP A 102 1.65 6.98 15.38
C ASP A 102 2.78 5.94 15.51
N TYR A 103 2.87 4.96 14.59
CA TYR A 103 3.92 3.94 14.63
C TYR A 103 5.34 4.53 14.52
N LEU A 104 5.57 5.51 13.66
CA LEU A 104 6.88 6.17 13.53
C LEU A 104 7.29 6.93 14.79
N THR A 105 6.31 7.36 15.60
CA THR A 105 6.54 8.07 16.86
C THR A 105 6.73 7.10 18.03
N THR A 106 5.88 6.07 18.13
CA THR A 106 5.80 5.19 19.31
C THR A 106 6.52 3.86 19.13
N SER A 107 6.78 3.45 17.88
CA SER A 107 7.17 2.07 17.50
C SER A 107 6.14 1.00 17.89
N GLU A 108 4.88 1.38 18.13
CA GLU A 108 3.77 0.49 18.46
C GLU A 108 2.71 0.52 17.36
N LEU A 109 2.22 -0.66 16.97
CA LEU A 109 1.13 -0.76 16.00
C LEU A 109 -0.18 -0.35 16.66
N LEU A 110 -0.93 0.53 16.00
CA LEU A 110 -2.32 0.76 16.40
C LEU A 110 -3.14 -0.54 16.27
N PRO A 111 -4.12 -0.76 17.15
CA PRO A 111 -5.09 -1.83 16.99
C PRO A 111 -5.79 -1.72 15.63
N ASP A 112 -5.92 -2.84 14.92
CA ASP A 112 -6.64 -2.88 13.65
C ASP A 112 -8.16 -2.78 13.88
N ASP A 113 -8.72 -1.58 13.70
CA ASP A 113 -10.17 -1.35 13.78
C ASP A 113 -10.93 -1.94 12.57
N HIS A 114 -10.26 -2.53 11.57
CA HIS A 114 -10.92 -3.23 10.45
C HIS A 114 -11.29 -4.70 10.74
N ALA A 115 -11.17 -5.13 11.99
CA ALA A 115 -11.74 -6.37 12.51
C ALA A 115 -13.23 -6.23 12.90
N ALA A 116 -14.04 -5.63 12.02
CA ALA A 116 -15.49 -5.86 11.96
C ALA A 116 -15.84 -6.27 10.52
#